data_AF-A0A6P0STP5-F1
#
_entry.id   AF-A0A6P0STP5-F1
#
_cell.length_a   1.000
_cell.length_b   1.000
_cell.length_c   1.000
_cell.angle_alpha   90.00
_cell.angle_beta   90.00
_cell.angle_gamma   90.00
#
_symmetry.space_group_name_H-M   'P 1'
#
loop_
_entity.id
_entity.type
_entity.pdbx_description
1 polymer ?
#
loop_
_entity_poly.entity_id
_entity_poly.type
_entity_poly.pdbx_seq_one_letter_code
_entity_poly.pdbx_strand_id
1 'polypeptide(L)'
;LGGLVTVSNLGYLQNERPDLLVSIVKEATEAPVAIATTYKHHGQTGRMMGLAWGLKGMAVANSSSGNSRDFPQFFLVARDRNSSSYEDSVKQLQQKLMELPRPLDLWLVNFRTKVDLESQQCFREKRSRKWAGQYSYKLYRCVKK
;
A
#
# COMPACT_ATOMS: atom_id res chain seq x y z
N LEU A 1 42.76 10.69 2.46
CA LEU A 1 41.48 11.08 1.83
C LEU A 1 40.50 9.91 1.99
N GLY A 2 40.04 9.68 3.23
CA GLY A 2 39.11 8.60 3.56
C GLY A 2 37.68 9.09 3.34
N GLY A 3 36.97 8.42 2.44
CA GLY A 3 35.67 8.84 1.91
C GLY A 3 34.61 8.98 3.00
N LEU A 4 34.05 10.17 3.07
CA LEU A 4 32.83 10.50 3.78
C LEU A 4 31.64 9.85 3.05
N VAL A 5 31.36 8.57 3.31
CA VAL A 5 30.22 7.85 2.72
C VAL A 5 29.25 7.39 3.81
N THR A 6 28.84 8.30 4.67
CA THR A 6 27.75 8.05 5.64
C THR A 6 26.78 9.22 5.70
N VAL A 7 26.35 9.74 4.55
CA VAL A 7 25.21 10.69 4.49
C VAL A 7 24.21 10.33 3.39
N SER A 8 24.52 9.38 2.53
CA SER A 8 23.65 9.06 1.41
C SER A 8 22.99 7.71 1.63
N ASN A 9 21.66 7.77 1.77
CA ASN A 9 20.64 6.72 1.69
C ASN A 9 20.75 5.81 0.43
N LEU A 10 21.95 5.43 -0.02
CA LEU A 10 22.18 4.72 -1.28
C LEU A 10 21.74 3.25 -1.22
N GLY A 11 21.75 2.64 -0.02
CA GLY A 11 21.17 1.30 0.18
C GLY A 11 19.65 1.26 0.00
N TYR A 12 18.96 2.40 0.14
CA TYR A 12 17.52 2.52 -0.05
C TYR A 12 17.12 2.67 -1.53
N LEU A 13 18.06 3.10 -2.39
CA LEU A 13 17.83 3.39 -3.81
C LEU A 13 18.23 2.26 -4.77
N GLN A 14 18.95 1.24 -4.30
CA GLN A 14 19.27 0.08 -5.11
C GLN A 14 18.08 -0.88 -5.13
N ASN A 15 17.07 -0.53 -5.92
CA ASN A 15 16.57 -1.31 -7.06
C ASN A 15 15.09 -1.02 -7.30
N GLU A 16 14.39 -0.50 -6.31
CA GLU A 16 12.96 -0.24 -6.42
C GLU A 16 12.71 1.26 -6.48
N ARG A 17 11.91 1.66 -7.46
CA ARG A 17 11.52 3.06 -7.72
C ARG A 17 10.16 3.32 -7.08
N PRO A 18 10.07 3.53 -5.74
CA PRO A 18 8.80 3.80 -5.08
C PRO A 18 8.18 5.10 -5.58
N ASP A 19 9.01 6.05 -6.04
CA ASP A 19 8.60 7.31 -6.67
C ASP A 19 7.57 7.10 -7.79
N LEU A 20 7.76 6.09 -8.64
CA LEU A 20 6.82 5.80 -9.74
C LEU A 20 5.43 5.40 -9.22
N LEU A 21 5.39 4.53 -8.21
CA LEU A 21 4.12 4.11 -7.62
C LEU A 21 3.49 5.24 -6.80
N VAL A 22 4.29 6.04 -6.10
CA VAL A 22 3.83 7.21 -5.34
C VAL A 22 3.08 8.19 -6.24
N SER A 23 3.64 8.54 -7.40
CA SER A 23 2.97 9.46 -8.34
C SER A 23 1.65 8.88 -8.85
N ILE A 24 1.63 7.60 -9.22
CA ILE A 24 0.41 6.91 -9.67
C ILE A 24 -0.66 6.90 -8.57
N VAL A 25 -0.28 6.62 -7.33
CA VAL A 25 -1.23 6.62 -6.19
C VAL A 25 -1.81 8.01 -5.97
N LYS A 26 -0.97 9.05 -6.03
CA LYS A 26 -1.42 10.45 -5.86
C LYS A 26 -2.36 10.92 -6.97
N GLU A 27 -2.13 10.49 -8.21
CA GLU A 27 -2.94 10.91 -9.36
C GLU A 27 -4.25 10.13 -9.50
N ALA A 28 -4.26 8.84 -9.16
CA ALA A 28 -5.41 7.97 -9.45
C ALA A 28 -6.38 7.78 -8.27
N THR A 29 -5.97 8.22 -7.07
CA THR A 29 -6.79 8.13 -5.86
C THR A 29 -7.77 9.29 -5.79
N GLU A 30 -9.03 9.00 -5.47
CA GLU A 30 -10.10 9.97 -5.27
C GLU A 30 -10.66 9.93 -3.83
N ALA A 31 -10.36 8.89 -3.05
CA ALA A 31 -10.85 8.66 -1.69
C ALA A 31 -9.70 8.39 -0.70
N PRO A 32 -9.96 8.30 0.63
CA PRO A 32 -8.95 7.87 1.59
C PRO A 32 -8.28 6.55 1.15
N VAL A 33 -6.96 6.48 1.34
CA VAL A 33 -6.14 5.39 0.79
C VAL A 33 -5.88 4.32 1.84
N ALA A 34 -6.09 3.06 1.46
CA ALA A 34 -5.56 1.90 2.15
C ALA A 34 -4.60 1.15 1.22
N ILE A 35 -3.42 0.78 1.71
CA ILE A 35 -2.41 0.05 0.95
C ILE A 35 -2.10 -1.26 1.66
N ALA A 36 -2.28 -2.38 0.98
CA ALA A 36 -1.99 -3.70 1.52
C ALA A 36 -0.90 -4.42 0.71
N THR A 37 0.06 -5.04 1.39
CA THR A 37 1.04 -5.96 0.79
C THR A 37 1.07 -7.30 1.51
N THR A 38 1.33 -8.37 0.77
CA THR A 38 1.75 -9.63 1.39
C THR A 38 3.24 -9.56 1.73
N TYR A 39 3.65 -10.12 2.85
CA TYR A 39 5.08 -10.23 3.19
C TYR A 39 5.46 -11.62 3.71
N LYS A 40 6.68 -12.04 3.35
CA LYS A 40 7.33 -13.28 3.81
C LYS A 40 8.62 -13.00 4.60
N HIS A 41 9.33 -11.93 4.26
CA HIS A 41 10.63 -11.55 4.84
C HIS A 41 10.69 -10.03 5.07
N HIS A 42 11.58 -9.58 5.96
CA HIS A 42 11.72 -8.18 6.40
C HIS A 42 11.96 -7.16 5.26
N GLY A 43 12.54 -7.58 4.13
CA GLY A 43 12.76 -6.70 2.98
C GLY A 43 11.46 -6.11 2.41
N GLN A 44 10.35 -6.84 2.47
CA GLN A 44 9.05 -6.34 1.99
C GLN A 44 8.46 -5.25 2.89
N THR A 45 8.79 -5.27 4.19
CA THR A 45 8.45 -4.19 5.11
C THR A 45 9.21 -2.92 4.75
N GLY A 46 10.50 -3.03 4.42
CA GLY A 46 11.32 -1.90 3.94
C GLY A 46 10.73 -1.24 2.69
N ARG A 47 10.26 -2.05 1.73
CA ARG A 47 9.56 -1.55 0.52
C ARG A 47 8.30 -0.76 0.85
N MET A 48 7.53 -1.23 1.84
CA MET A 48 6.30 -0.56 2.27
C MET A 48 6.60 0.75 3.02
N MET A 49 7.61 0.76 3.90
CA MET A 49 8.11 1.99 4.52
C MET A 49 8.59 2.98 3.45
N GLY A 50 9.18 2.45 2.38
CA GLY A 50 9.58 3.17 1.17
C GLY A 50 8.46 4.01 0.58
N LEU A 51 7.37 3.31 0.27
CA LEU A 51 6.13 3.88 -0.26
C LEU A 51 5.49 4.86 0.73
N ALA A 52 5.41 4.50 2.02
CA ALA A 52 4.85 5.34 3.07
C ALA A 52 5.59 6.68 3.20
N TRP A 53 6.91 6.67 3.11
CA TRP A 53 7.72 7.89 3.14
C TRP A 53 7.41 8.81 1.96
N GLY A 54 7.32 8.27 0.74
CA GLY A 54 6.97 9.06 -0.46
C GLY A 54 5.53 9.62 -0.44
N LEU A 55 4.63 8.93 0.25
CA LEU A 55 3.24 9.35 0.45
C LEU A 55 3.06 10.29 1.64
N LYS A 56 4.11 10.55 2.45
CA LYS A 56 4.06 11.52 3.56
C LYS A 56 3.56 12.90 3.14
N GLY A 57 3.88 13.31 1.90
CA GLY A 57 3.38 14.58 1.34
C GLY A 57 1.85 14.66 1.22
N MET A 58 1.12 13.53 1.12
CA MET A 58 -0.35 13.53 1.10
C MET A 58 -0.96 13.94 2.44
N ALA A 59 -0.32 13.55 3.56
CA ALA A 59 -0.77 14.01 4.88
C ALA A 59 -0.62 15.53 5.05
N VAL A 60 0.44 16.11 4.47
CA VAL A 60 0.73 17.55 4.61
C VAL A 60 -0.18 18.40 3.71
N ALA A 61 -0.47 17.96 2.48
CA ALA A 61 -1.33 18.69 1.55
C ALA A 61 -2.80 18.78 2.03
N ASN A 62 -3.27 17.78 2.78
CA ASN A 62 -4.64 17.72 3.28
C ASN A 62 -4.83 18.28 4.70
N SER A 63 -3.76 18.72 5.36
CA SER A 63 -3.78 19.29 6.72
C SER A 63 -4.58 20.61 6.84
N SER A 64 -5.04 21.18 5.73
CA SER A 64 -6.00 22.29 5.70
C SER A 64 -7.43 21.88 6.10
N SER A 65 -7.72 20.58 6.13
CA SER A 65 -8.93 19.99 6.69
C SER A 65 -8.51 19.19 7.92
N GLY A 66 -8.83 19.65 9.13
CA GLY A 66 -8.27 19.18 10.41
C GLY A 66 -8.57 17.73 10.83
N ASN A 67 -8.70 16.78 9.91
CA ASN A 67 -8.84 15.35 10.19
C ASN A 67 -7.55 14.61 9.80
N SER A 68 -6.87 14.06 10.79
CA SER A 68 -5.72 13.14 10.67
C SER A 68 -6.01 11.80 9.96
N ARG A 69 -7.14 11.70 9.23
CA ARG A 69 -7.62 10.51 8.51
C ARG A 69 -7.11 10.40 7.06
N ASP A 70 -6.33 11.38 6.61
CA ASP A 70 -5.92 11.50 5.21
C ASP A 70 -4.55 10.88 4.89
N PHE A 71 -3.81 10.41 5.90
CA PHE A 71 -2.60 9.63 5.64
C PHE A 71 -2.99 8.20 5.24
N PRO A 72 -2.39 7.63 4.18
CA PRO A 72 -2.68 6.26 3.78
C PRO A 72 -2.49 5.27 4.92
N GLN A 73 -3.45 4.35 5.07
CA GLN A 73 -3.34 3.25 6.02
C GLN A 73 -2.59 2.09 5.38
N PHE A 74 -1.70 1.45 6.13
CA PHE A 74 -0.84 0.40 5.62
C PHE A 74 -1.14 -0.93 6.31
N PHE A 75 -1.41 -1.95 5.50
CA PHE A 75 -1.70 -3.30 5.96
C PHE A 75 -0.63 -4.28 5.49
N LEU A 76 -0.10 -5.04 6.44
CA LEU A 76 0.87 -6.09 6.19
C LEU A 76 0.19 -7.44 6.38
N VAL A 77 -0.02 -8.15 5.27
CA VAL A 77 -0.60 -9.50 5.27
C VAL A 77 0.52 -10.52 5.40
N ALA A 78 0.66 -11.07 6.60
CA ALA A 78 1.73 -12.00 6.93
C ALA A 78 1.48 -13.39 6.34
N ARG A 79 2.55 -14.04 5.89
CA ARG A 79 2.52 -15.49 5.65
C ARG A 79 2.64 -16.21 6.99
N ASP A 80 1.72 -17.13 7.24
CA ASP A 80 1.80 -18.05 8.36
C ASP A 80 3.06 -18.93 8.21
N ARG A 81 3.84 -19.03 9.30
CA ARG A 81 5.11 -19.74 9.30
C ARG A 81 4.94 -21.27 9.31
N ASN A 82 3.84 -21.76 9.87
CA ASN A 82 3.53 -23.17 10.05
C ASN A 82 2.80 -23.76 8.85
N SER A 83 1.81 -23.05 8.31
CA SER A 83 0.97 -23.51 7.20
C SER A 83 1.39 -22.97 5.83
N SER A 84 2.35 -22.04 5.79
CA SER A 84 2.77 -21.36 4.54
C SER A 84 1.63 -20.61 3.81
N SER A 85 0.49 -20.43 4.47
CA SER A 85 -0.72 -19.79 3.94
C SER A 85 -0.79 -18.31 4.33
N TYR A 86 -1.64 -17.55 3.65
CA TYR A 86 -1.98 -16.17 4.00
C TYR A 86 -3.41 -16.04 4.55
N GLU A 87 -4.17 -17.14 4.64
CA GLU A 87 -5.62 -17.11 4.88
C GLU A 87 -6.02 -16.34 6.14
N ASP A 88 -5.37 -16.59 7.28
CA ASP A 88 -5.74 -15.92 8.53
C ASP A 88 -5.44 -14.43 8.51
N SER A 89 -4.32 -14.04 7.90
CA SER A 89 -3.97 -12.61 7.72
C SER A 89 -4.87 -11.92 6.68
N VAL A 90 -5.34 -12.66 5.67
CA VAL A 90 -6.33 -12.15 4.69
C VAL A 90 -7.68 -11.95 5.36
N LYS A 91 -8.15 -12.89 6.19
CA LYS A 91 -9.40 -12.74 6.96
C LYS A 91 -9.33 -11.51 7.87
N GLN A 92 -8.21 -11.31 8.55
CA GLN A 92 -8.00 -10.11 9.38
C GLN A 92 -8.01 -8.82 8.54
N LEU A 93 -7.36 -8.82 7.37
CA LEU A 93 -7.44 -7.68 6.44
C LEU A 93 -8.89 -7.40 6.04
N GLN A 94 -9.67 -8.41 5.67
CA GLN A 94 -11.07 -8.24 5.28
C GLN A 94 -11.91 -7.66 6.43
N GLN A 95 -11.74 -8.16 7.65
CA GLN A 95 -12.42 -7.61 8.82
C GLN A 95 -12.05 -6.13 9.05
N LYS A 96 -10.76 -5.79 8.96
CA LYS A 96 -10.29 -4.41 9.13
C LYS A 96 -10.82 -3.48 8.05
N LEU A 97 -10.91 -3.92 6.79
CA LEU A 97 -11.49 -3.14 5.70
C LEU A 97 -12.98 -2.83 5.92
N MET A 98 -13.73 -3.68 6.64
CA MET A 98 -15.12 -3.42 7.00
C MET A 98 -15.27 -2.33 8.06
N GLU A 99 -14.27 -2.15 8.92
CA GLU A 99 -14.26 -1.11 9.97
C GLU A 99 -13.90 0.29 9.41
N LEU A 100 -13.32 0.36 8.21
CA LEU A 100 -12.87 1.61 7.62
C LEU A 100 -14.03 2.46 7.05
N PRO A 101 -13.95 3.80 7.17
CA PRO A 101 -14.92 4.69 6.54
C PRO A 101 -14.87 4.58 5.02
N ARG A 102 -16.04 4.71 4.37
CA ARG A 102 -16.21 4.62 2.91
C ARG A 102 -16.75 5.94 2.33
N PRO A 103 -16.36 6.33 1.10
CA PRO A 103 -15.59 5.57 0.11
C PRO A 103 -14.11 5.40 0.49
N LEU A 104 -13.46 4.36 -0.02
CA LEU A 104 -12.06 4.02 0.25
C LEU A 104 -11.40 3.49 -1.02
N ASP A 105 -10.18 3.94 -1.30
CA ASP A 105 -9.34 3.40 -2.36
C ASP A 105 -8.33 2.40 -1.79
N LEU A 106 -8.53 1.12 -2.11
CA LEU A 106 -7.68 0.02 -1.68
C LEU A 106 -6.66 -0.32 -2.77
N TRP A 107 -5.39 -0.16 -2.44
CA TRP A 107 -4.25 -0.52 -3.27
C TRP A 107 -3.64 -1.82 -2.78
N LEU A 108 -3.77 -2.88 -3.58
CA LEU A 108 -3.04 -4.12 -3.35
C LEU A 108 -1.70 -4.04 -4.06
N VAL A 109 -0.62 -3.85 -3.31
CA VAL A 109 0.75 -3.69 -3.81
C VAL A 109 1.53 -4.96 -3.52
N ASN A 110 2.16 -5.57 -4.54
CA ASN A 110 2.90 -6.83 -4.42
C ASN A 110 2.15 -7.94 -3.68
N PHE A 111 0.83 -7.95 -3.85
CA PHE A 111 -0.09 -8.82 -3.14
C PHE A 111 -0.17 -10.17 -3.84
N ARG A 112 0.36 -11.22 -3.21
CA ARG A 112 0.59 -12.54 -3.82
C ARG A 112 -0.50 -13.57 -3.54
N THR A 113 -1.59 -13.18 -2.88
CA THR A 113 -2.69 -14.08 -2.53
C THR A 113 -4.02 -13.55 -3.06
N LYS A 114 -5.04 -14.42 -3.09
CA LYS A 114 -6.41 -14.01 -3.42
C LYS A 114 -7.06 -13.41 -2.17
N VAL A 115 -7.86 -12.38 -2.38
CA VAL A 115 -8.71 -11.75 -1.36
C VAL A 115 -10.07 -11.50 -1.99
N ASP A 116 -11.13 -11.88 -1.29
CA ASP A 116 -12.49 -11.58 -1.74
C ASP A 116 -12.87 -10.16 -1.29
N LEU A 117 -13.00 -9.29 -2.27
CA LEU A 117 -13.29 -7.87 -2.10
C LEU A 117 -14.66 -7.51 -2.70
N GLU A 118 -15.22 -8.35 -3.56
CA GLU A 118 -16.51 -8.09 -4.21
C GLU A 118 -17.66 -8.23 -3.21
N SER A 119 -17.58 -9.19 -2.28
CA SER A 119 -18.51 -9.31 -1.15
C SER A 119 -18.54 -8.07 -0.24
N GLN A 120 -17.49 -7.23 -0.33
CA GLN A 120 -17.36 -5.98 0.39
C GLN A 120 -17.56 -4.76 -0.52
N GLN A 121 -18.20 -4.89 -1.69
CA GLN A 121 -18.43 -3.80 -2.66
C GLN A 121 -17.17 -3.00 -3.01
N CYS A 122 -16.03 -3.68 -3.09
CA CYS A 122 -14.77 -3.13 -3.55
C CYS A 122 -14.51 -3.63 -4.97
N PHE A 123 -14.61 -2.74 -5.95
CA PHE A 123 -14.54 -3.08 -7.37
C PHE A 123 -13.17 -2.75 -7.94
N ARG A 124 -12.60 -3.67 -8.71
CA ARG A 124 -11.29 -3.46 -9.33
C ARG A 124 -11.38 -2.40 -10.43
N GLU A 125 -10.52 -1.40 -10.35
CA GLU A 125 -10.38 -0.38 -11.40
C GLU A 125 -9.75 -1.02 -12.65
N LYS A 126 -10.57 -1.19 -13.70
CA LYS A 126 -10.18 -1.91 -14.92
C LYS A 126 -9.12 -1.15 -15.73
N ARG A 127 -9.04 0.17 -15.59
CA ARG A 127 -8.11 1.02 -16.35
C ARG A 127 -6.73 1.16 -15.69
N SER A 128 -6.54 0.63 -14.48
CA SER A 128 -5.25 0.71 -13.78
C SER A 128 -4.19 -0.19 -14.43
N ARG A 129 -2.96 0.32 -14.59
CA ARG A 129 -1.82 -0.52 -15.02
C ARG A 129 -1.54 -1.57 -13.93
N LYS A 130 -0.92 -2.68 -14.32
CA LYS A 130 -0.59 -3.78 -13.39
C LYS A 130 0.74 -3.57 -12.65
N TRP A 131 1.59 -2.67 -13.15
CA TRP A 131 2.98 -2.51 -12.70
C TRP A 131 3.45 -1.06 -12.74
N ALA A 132 4.24 -0.68 -11.74
CA ALA A 132 4.97 0.57 -11.65
C ALA A 132 6.42 0.25 -11.25
N GLY A 133 7.34 0.20 -12.22
CA GLY A 133 8.68 -0.35 -12.00
C GLY A 133 8.60 -1.81 -11.50
N GLN A 134 9.16 -2.07 -10.32
CA GLN A 134 9.14 -3.41 -9.68
C GLN A 134 7.95 -3.64 -8.73
N TYR A 135 7.01 -2.71 -8.67
CA TYR A 135 5.78 -2.88 -7.90
C TYR A 135 4.66 -3.37 -8.79
N SER A 136 4.15 -4.57 -8.52
CA SER A 136 2.83 -4.95 -9.02
C SER A 136 1.78 -4.27 -8.17
N TYR A 137 0.71 -3.76 -8.79
CA TYR A 137 -0.37 -3.14 -8.04
C TYR A 137 -1.73 -3.39 -8.67
N LYS A 138 -2.78 -3.28 -7.86
CA LYS A 138 -4.18 -3.26 -8.27
C LYS A 138 -4.91 -2.23 -7.42
N LEU A 139 -5.65 -1.34 -8.07
CA LEU A 139 -6.55 -0.41 -7.40
C LEU A 139 -7.96 -1.01 -7.34
N TYR A 140 -8.55 -0.95 -6.15
CA TYR A 140 -9.94 -1.30 -5.88
C TYR A 140 -10.63 -0.08 -5.27
N ARG A 141 -11.79 0.29 -5.82
CA ARG A 141 -12.63 1.35 -5.29
C ARG A 141 -13.74 0.74 -4.45
N CYS A 142 -13.73 1.02 -3.15
CA CYS A 142 -14.72 0.54 -2.20
C CYS A 142 -15.78 1.62 -2.01
N VAL A 143 -17.00 1.33 -2.49
CA VAL A 143 -18.13 2.25 -2.35
C VAL A 143 -18.88 1.99 -1.05
N LYS A 144 -19.64 2.99 -0.60
CA LYS A 144 -20.51 2.86 0.58
C LYS A 144 -21.55 1.75 0.32
N LYS A 145 -21.82 0.95 1.34
CA LYS A 145 -22.83 -0.10 1.30
C LYS A 145 -24.23 0.49 1.30
#